data_AF-A0A956VZU7-F1
#
_entry.id   AF-A0A956VZU7-F1
#
_cell.length_a   1.000
_cell.length_b   1.000
_cell.length_c   1.000
_cell.angle_alpha   90.00
_cell.angle_beta   90.00
_cell.angle_gamma   90.00
#
_symmetry.space_group_name_H-M   'P 1'
#
loop_
_entity.id
_entity.type
_entity.pdbx_description
1 polymer ?
#
loop_
_entity_poly.entity_id
_entity_poly.type
_entity_poly.pdbx_seq_one_letter_code
_entity_poly.pdbx_strand_id
1 'polypeptide(L)' 'ATVKRVRTKPQLTLPVAALGSLYSGFRTATQLSRAGRAEGSASALRTADRLFATAYRPHVMDGF' A
#
# COMPACT_ATOMS: atom_id res chain seq x y z
N ALA A 1 1.03 -12.06 8.40
CA ALA A 1 1.31 -12.22 6.96
C ALA A 1 2.79 -12.56 6.78
N THR A 2 3.15 -13.38 5.79
CA THR A 2 4.54 -13.81 5.56
C THR A 2 5.05 -13.20 4.27
N VAL A 3 6.25 -12.61 4.29
CA VAL A 3 6.89 -12.02 3.11
C VAL A 3 8.01 -12.95 2.65
N LYS A 4 8.01 -13.31 1.36
CA LYS A 4 9.05 -14.12 0.73
C LYS A 4 9.41 -13.54 -0.62
N ARG A 5 10.67 -13.67 -1.02
CA ARG A 5 11.09 -13.30 -2.38
C ARG A 5 10.51 -14.31 -3.38
N VAL A 6 9.84 -13.80 -4.40
CA VAL A 6 9.29 -14.59 -5.51
C VAL A 6 9.81 -14.05 -6.84
N ARG A 7 9.75 -14.89 -7.89
CA ARG A 7 10.11 -14.50 -9.27
C ARG A 7 8.91 -14.36 -10.20
N THR A 8 7.71 -14.60 -9.68
CA THR A 8 6.45 -14.47 -10.42
C THR A 8 6.22 -13.03 -10.87
N LYS A 9 5.47 -12.84 -11.97
CA LYS A 9 5.11 -11.51 -12.45
C LYS A 9 4.40 -10.70 -11.35
N PRO A 10 4.83 -9.46 -11.06
CA PRO A 10 4.20 -8.64 -10.03
C PRO A 10 2.78 -8.23 -10.45
N GLN A 11 1.86 -8.24 -9.49
CA GLN A 11 0.49 -7.74 -9.66
C GLN A 11 0.37 -6.24 -9.33
N LEU A 12 1.30 -5.73 -8.51
CA LEU A 12 1.38 -4.36 -8.06
C LEU A 12 2.87 -3.97 -7.93
N THR A 13 3.23 -2.83 -8.50
CA THR A 13 4.57 -2.24 -8.41
C THR A 13 4.45 -0.86 -7.77
N LEU A 14 5.31 -0.57 -6.79
CA LEU A 14 5.37 0.73 -6.16
C LEU A 14 6.77 1.00 -5.56
N PRO A 15 7.18 2.26 -5.41
CA PRO A 15 8.38 2.62 -4.65
C PRO A 15 8.25 2.24 -3.17
N VAL A 16 9.37 1.95 -2.51
CA VAL A 16 9.38 1.63 -1.07
C VAL A 16 8.78 2.72 -0.18
N ALA A 17 8.95 4.00 -0.55
CA ALA A 17 8.34 5.12 0.17
C ALA A 17 6.80 5.11 0.10
N ALA A 18 6.24 4.67 -1.02
CA ALA A 18 4.80 4.51 -1.18
C ALA A 18 4.27 3.33 -0.33
N LEU A 19 5.10 2.29 -0.11
CA LEU A 19 4.76 1.19 0.78
C LEU A 19 4.66 1.66 2.24
N GLY A 20 5.55 2.56 2.69
CA GLY A 20 5.44 3.17 4.02
C GLY A 20 4.14 3.95 4.21
N SER A 21 3.73 4.72 3.20
CA SER A 21 2.44 5.45 3.20
C SER A 21 1.22 4.52 3.22
N LEU A 22 1.32 3.36 2.56
CA LEU A 22 0.26 2.35 2.52
C LEU A 22 0.20 1.57 3.83
N TYR A 23 1.35 1.22 4.40
CA TYR A 23 1.49 0.46 5.65
C TYR A 23 0.90 1.20 6.86
N SER A 24 1.09 2.52 6.94
CA SER A 24 0.46 3.31 8.00
C SER A 24 -1.06 3.39 7.87
N GLY A 25 -1.62 3.02 6.71
CA GLY A 25 -3.06 3.12 6.45
C GLY A 25 -3.55 4.54 6.21
N PHE A 26 -2.64 5.52 6.04
CA PHE A 26 -3.01 6.90 5.74
C PHE A 26 -3.43 7.09 4.27
N ARG A 27 -2.81 6.34 3.34
CA ARG A 27 -3.12 6.38 1.90
C ARG A 27 -3.45 4.99 1.39
N THR A 28 -4.41 4.91 0.48
CA THR A 28 -4.75 3.66 -0.19
C THR A 28 -3.88 3.46 -1.44
N ALA A 29 -3.71 2.21 -1.89
CA ALA A 29 -3.00 1.90 -3.13
C ALA A 29 -3.68 2.55 -4.34
N THR A 30 -5.01 2.63 -4.34
CA THR A 30 -5.77 3.38 -5.38
C THR A 30 -5.40 4.87 -5.41
N GLN A 31 -5.25 5.53 -4.25
CA GLN A 31 -4.81 6.93 -4.20
C GLN A 31 -3.37 7.09 -4.67
N LEU A 32 -2.48 6.18 -4.29
CA LEU A 32 -1.09 6.16 -4.74
C LEU A 32 -0.99 5.94 -6.26
N SER A 33 -1.84 5.09 -6.83
CA SER A 33 -1.86 4.85 -8.27
C SER A 33 -2.32 6.07 -9.06
N ARG A 34 -3.37 6.75 -8.61
CA ARG A 34 -3.82 8.03 -9.20
C ARG A 34 -2.74 9.12 -9.16
N ALA A 35 -1.86 9.08 -8.17
CA ALA A 35 -0.73 9.99 -8.04
C ALA A 35 0.51 9.55 -8.85
N GLY A 36 0.42 8.49 -9.66
CA GLY A 36 1.56 7.94 -10.41
C GLY A 36 2.62 7.28 -9.53
N ARG A 37 2.25 6.87 -8.30
CA ARG A 37 3.16 6.26 -7.31
C ARG A 37 2.92 4.76 -7.12
N ALA A 38 1.95 4.16 -7.82
CA ALA A 38 1.71 2.73 -7.84
C ALA A 38 1.09 2.29 -9.18
N GLU A 39 1.49 1.12 -9.65
CA GLU A 39 1.02 0.56 -10.92
C GLU A 39 0.55 -0.88 -10.70
N GLY A 40 -0.63 -1.21 -11.23
CA GLY A 40 -1.21 -2.53 -11.10
C GLY A 40 -2.61 -2.57 -11.72
N SER A 41 -3.19 -3.76 -11.80
CA SER A 41 -4.58 -3.88 -12.24
C SER A 41 -5.53 -3.26 -11.21
N ALA A 42 -6.72 -2.83 -11.65
CA ALA A 42 -7.74 -2.33 -10.74
C ALA A 42 -8.13 -3.35 -9.65
N SER A 43 -8.06 -4.66 -9.95
CA SER A 43 -8.27 -5.71 -8.96
C SER A 43 -7.14 -5.80 -7.95
N ALA A 44 -5.87 -5.68 -8.37
CA ALA A 44 -4.72 -5.69 -7.47
C ALA A 44 -4.72 -4.49 -6.53
N LEU A 45 -5.06 -3.30 -7.04
CA LEU A 45 -5.19 -2.08 -6.24
C LEU A 45 -6.27 -2.22 -5.16
N ARG A 46 -7.46 -2.72 -5.51
CA ARG A 46 -8.54 -2.96 -4.53
C ARG A 46 -8.18 -4.01 -3.49
N THR A 47 -7.45 -5.06 -3.88
CA THR A 47 -6.96 -6.07 -2.94
C THR A 47 -5.95 -5.46 -1.96
N ALA A 48 -5.01 -4.64 -2.45
CA ALA A 48 -4.07 -3.93 -1.59
C ALA A 48 -4.79 -2.97 -0.64
N ASP A 49 -5.78 -2.21 -1.13
CA ASP A 49 -6.60 -1.32 -0.29
C ASP A 49 -7.26 -2.09 0.86
N ARG A 50 -7.75 -3.31 0.61
CA ARG A 50 -8.36 -4.16 1.65
C ARG A 50 -7.33 -4.74 2.61
N LEU A 51 -6.17 -5.17 2.12
CA LEU A 51 -5.12 -5.78 2.95
C LEU A 51 -4.47 -4.79 3.91
N PHE A 52 -4.32 -3.55 3.47
CA PHE A 52 -3.71 -2.47 4.25
C PHE A 52 -4.75 -1.54 4.89
N ALA A 53 -6.04 -1.88 4.82
CA ALA A 53 -7.08 -1.16 5.53
C ALA A 53 -6.87 -1.28 7.04
N THR A 54 -6.95 -0.17 7.74
CA THR A 54 -6.94 -0.09 9.20
C THR A 54 -8.29 0.40 9.69
N ALA A 55 -8.80 -0.19 10.78
CA ALA A 55 -10.05 0.23 11.40
C ALA A 55 -9.95 1.61 12.06
N TYR A 56 -8.75 1.99 12.49
CA TYR A 56 -8.48 3.27 13.13
C TYR A 56 -7.48 4.06 12.30
N ARG A 57 -7.74 5.35 12.13
CA ARG A 57 -6.79 6.23 11.45
C ARG A 57 -5.47 6.23 12.23
N PRO A 58 -4.32 6.13 11.54
CA PRO A 58 -3.03 6.20 12.21
C PRO A 58 -2.93 7.51 13.00
N HIS A 59 -2.57 7.39 14.28
CA HIS A 59 -2.37 8.50 15.18
C HIS A 59 -0.87 8.64 15.47
N VAL A 60 -0.37 9.87 15.52
CA VAL A 60 0.98 10.15 16.00
C VAL A 60 0.90 10.20 17.52
N MET A 61 1.61 9.29 18.19
CA MET A 61 1.79 9.33 19.65
C MET A 61 3.00 10.22 19.90
N ASP A 62 2.77 11.37 20.53
CA ASP A 62 3.75 12.36 21.01
C ASP A 62 4.88 12.70 20.01
N GLY A 63 4.81 13.89 19.42
CA GLY A 63 5.74 14.31 18.38
C GLY A 63 7.20 14.38 18.86
N PHE A 64 8.06 13.56 18.25
CA PHE A 64 9.50 13.77 18.23
C PHE A 64 9.93 14.04 16.79
#